data_AF-A0A3B6MRZ6-F1
#
_entry.id   AF-A0A3B6MRZ6-F1
#
_cell.length_a   1.000
_cell.length_b   1.000
_cell.length_c   1.000
_cell.angle_alpha   90.00
_cell.angle_beta   90.00
_cell.angle_gamma   90.00
#
_symmetry.space_group_name_H-M   'P 1'
#
loop_
_entity.id
_entity.type
_entity.pdbx_description
1 polymer ?
#
loop_
_entity_poly.entity_id
_entity_poly.type
_entity_poly.pdbx_seq_one_letter_code
_entity_poly.pdbx_strand_id
1 'polypeptide(L)'
;MEENRRRNMWSGVRWLKHYSSVQSILVVGDGDFSFSLALATAFGSGENIVATSLDSYDALVGKYNEAESNVMELKRMRATVLHGVDAKKMKTRPYLKTRRFDRIVFNFPHAGFKAKEYKEVDMVNLHKDLVKGFLGNARHLVQPYGEIHISHKMGHPYDAWDLKGPWSLPLL
;
A
#
# COMPACT_ATOMS: atom_id res chain seq x y z
N MET A 1 4.05 -38.59 7.76
CA MET A 1 3.48 -37.64 8.76
C MET A 1 3.87 -36.19 8.48
N GLU A 2 5.13 -35.91 8.12
CA GLU A 2 5.60 -34.56 7.72
C GLU A 2 4.93 -34.01 6.45
N GLU A 3 4.68 -34.90 5.48
CA GLU A 3 4.04 -34.56 4.21
C GLU A 3 2.55 -34.19 4.35
N ASN A 4 1.87 -34.80 5.33
CA ASN A 4 0.47 -34.48 5.66
C ASN A 4 0.36 -33.18 6.46
N ARG A 5 1.36 -32.85 7.30
CA ARG A 5 1.48 -31.52 7.93
C ARG A 5 1.72 -30.43 6.89
N ARG A 6 2.58 -30.68 5.90
CA ARG A 6 2.78 -29.75 4.78
C ARG A 6 1.50 -29.56 3.99
N ARG A 7 0.76 -30.61 3.61
CA ARG A 7 -0.52 -30.46 2.89
C ARG A 7 -1.61 -29.72 3.70
N ASN A 8 -1.69 -29.93 5.02
CA ASN A 8 -2.60 -29.19 5.90
C ASN A 8 -2.18 -27.73 6.17
N MET A 9 -0.91 -27.37 5.96
CA MET A 9 -0.43 -26.00 6.15
C MET A 9 -0.92 -25.04 5.05
N TRP A 10 -1.21 -25.57 3.85
CA TRP A 10 -1.72 -24.79 2.72
C TRP A 10 -3.24 -24.82 2.61
N SER A 11 -3.93 -25.74 3.29
CA SER A 11 -5.41 -25.85 3.25
C SER A 11 -6.14 -24.71 3.96
N GLY A 12 -5.42 -23.82 4.65
CA GLY A 12 -5.96 -22.63 5.32
C GLY A 12 -5.52 -21.28 4.74
N VAL A 13 -4.67 -21.27 3.70
CA VAL A 13 -4.13 -20.02 3.13
C VAL A 13 -5.15 -19.39 2.20
N ARG A 14 -5.67 -18.22 2.59
CA ARG A 14 -6.54 -17.39 1.77
C ARG A 14 -5.73 -16.48 0.84
N TRP A 15 -6.21 -16.31 -0.38
CA TRP A 15 -5.59 -15.50 -1.43
C TRP A 15 -6.56 -14.45 -1.95
N LEU A 16 -6.04 -13.25 -2.23
CA LEU A 16 -6.72 -12.20 -2.98
C LEU A 16 -5.76 -11.67 -4.05
N LYS A 17 -5.95 -12.13 -5.29
CA LYS A 17 -5.04 -11.83 -6.42
C LYS A 17 -3.58 -12.17 -6.08
N HIS A 18 -2.73 -11.17 -5.93
CA HIS A 18 -1.29 -11.31 -5.68
C HIS A 18 -0.92 -11.35 -4.18
N TYR A 19 -1.93 -11.31 -3.30
CA TYR A 19 -1.75 -11.22 -1.86
C TYR A 19 -2.28 -12.47 -1.18
N SER A 20 -1.60 -12.93 -0.12
CA SER A 20 -2.05 -14.06 0.69
C SER A 20 -2.01 -13.77 2.18
N SER A 21 -2.85 -14.49 2.91
CA SER A 21 -2.97 -14.41 4.38
C SER A 21 -1.69 -14.77 5.16
N VAL A 22 -0.68 -15.37 4.51
CA VAL A 22 0.60 -15.71 5.14
C VAL A 22 1.71 -14.69 4.87
N GLN A 23 1.46 -13.71 4.00
CA GLN A 23 2.41 -12.63 3.70
C GLN A 23 2.30 -11.51 4.74
N SER A 24 3.42 -10.94 5.16
CA SER A 24 3.44 -9.65 5.85
C SER A 24 3.30 -8.51 4.84
N ILE A 25 2.26 -7.70 4.99
CA ILE A 25 1.88 -6.67 4.02
C ILE A 25 1.92 -5.28 4.66
N LEU A 26 2.65 -4.36 4.03
CA LEU A 26 2.60 -2.93 4.32
C LEU A 26 1.78 -2.22 3.24
N VAL A 27 0.69 -1.57 3.62
CA VAL A 27 -0.09 -0.68 2.74
C VAL A 27 0.27 0.76 3.04
N VAL A 28 0.76 1.47 2.04
CA VAL A 28 1.25 2.85 2.12
C VAL A 28 0.26 3.81 1.51
N GLY A 29 -0.14 4.83 2.26
CA GLY A 29 -1.01 5.89 1.77
C GLY A 29 -2.46 5.47 1.54
N ASP A 30 -2.97 4.52 2.31
CA ASP A 30 -4.38 4.12 2.29
C ASP A 30 -5.23 5.25 2.89
N GLY A 31 -5.88 6.03 2.03
CA GLY A 31 -6.49 7.32 2.40
C GLY A 31 -7.66 7.19 3.36
N ASP A 32 -8.56 6.23 3.09
CA ASP A 32 -9.76 5.93 3.88
C ASP A 32 -9.72 4.53 4.50
N PHE A 33 -8.60 3.81 4.37
CA PHE A 33 -8.40 2.45 4.86
C PHE A 33 -9.25 1.34 4.21
N SER A 34 -10.02 1.66 3.17
CA SER A 34 -10.92 0.70 2.53
C SER A 34 -10.18 -0.47 1.86
N PHE A 35 -9.03 -0.20 1.23
CA PHE A 35 -8.24 -1.25 0.57
C PHE A 35 -7.66 -2.23 1.60
N SER A 36 -7.09 -1.72 2.68
CA SER A 36 -6.55 -2.54 3.77
C SER A 36 -7.65 -3.35 4.44
N LEU A 37 -8.84 -2.78 4.64
CA LEU A 37 -9.98 -3.50 5.21
C LEU A 37 -10.45 -4.63 4.30
N ALA A 38 -10.51 -4.39 2.99
CA ALA A 38 -10.85 -5.43 2.02
C ALA A 38 -9.85 -6.60 2.05
N LEU A 39 -8.55 -6.32 2.18
CA LEU A 39 -7.52 -7.36 2.36
C LEU A 39 -7.74 -8.15 3.66
N ALA A 40 -7.89 -7.45 4.79
CA ALA A 40 -8.11 -8.09 6.08
C ALA A 40 -9.36 -8.98 6.06
N THR A 41 -10.44 -8.50 5.45
CA THR A 41 -11.71 -9.23 5.28
C THR A 41 -11.52 -10.47 4.43
N ALA A 42 -10.84 -10.37 3.29
CA ALA A 42 -10.57 -11.52 2.42
C ALA A 42 -9.68 -12.58 3.11
N PHE A 43 -8.78 -12.16 4.00
CA PHE A 43 -7.95 -13.05 4.80
C PHE A 43 -8.63 -13.55 6.08
N GLY A 44 -9.76 -12.96 6.47
CA GLY A 44 -10.45 -13.22 7.75
C GLY A 44 -9.68 -12.71 8.98
N SER A 45 -8.56 -12.00 8.78
CA SER A 45 -7.71 -11.42 9.82
C SER A 45 -6.84 -10.33 9.21
N GLY A 46 -6.50 -9.32 9.99
CA GLY A 46 -5.58 -8.25 9.64
C GLY A 46 -4.22 -8.34 10.34
N GLU A 47 -3.94 -9.39 11.13
CA GLU A 47 -2.70 -9.50 11.93
C GLU A 47 -1.40 -9.33 11.12
N ASN A 48 -1.43 -9.75 9.85
CA ASN A 48 -0.32 -9.66 8.92
C ASN A 48 -0.26 -8.32 8.14
N ILE A 49 -1.17 -7.39 8.42
CA ILE A 49 -1.32 -6.12 7.71
C ILE A 49 -0.89 -4.94 8.59
N VAL A 50 -0.02 -4.10 8.03
CA VAL A 50 0.27 -2.75 8.52
C VAL A 50 -0.30 -1.76 7.52
N ALA A 51 -1.38 -1.09 7.90
CA ALA A 51 -2.05 -0.08 7.07
C ALA A 51 -1.62 1.32 7.49
N THR A 52 -1.30 2.18 6.52
CA THR A 52 -0.81 3.52 6.82
C THR A 52 -1.46 4.62 5.99
N SER A 53 -1.71 5.76 6.62
CA SER A 53 -2.18 6.99 5.95
C SER A 53 -1.13 8.10 6.06
N LEU A 54 -1.09 9.00 5.07
CA LEU A 54 -0.33 10.25 5.17
C LEU A 54 -1.04 11.22 6.14
N ASP A 55 -2.35 11.33 6.01
CA ASP A 55 -3.19 12.18 6.85
C ASP A 55 -3.20 11.67 8.30
N SER A 56 -3.33 12.61 9.25
CA SER A 56 -3.61 12.30 10.66
C SER A 56 -5.03 11.72 10.82
N TYR A 57 -5.31 11.07 11.95
CA TYR A 57 -6.65 10.53 12.24
C TYR A 57 -7.75 11.61 12.14
N ASP A 58 -7.55 12.78 12.74
CA ASP A 58 -8.57 13.83 12.72
C ASP A 58 -8.80 14.37 11.30
N ALA A 59 -7.71 14.54 10.53
CA ALA A 59 -7.79 15.01 9.16
C ALA A 59 -8.50 14.01 8.23
N LEU A 60 -8.23 12.69 8.40
CA LEU A 60 -8.81 11.68 7.54
C LEU A 60 -10.30 11.45 7.84
N VAL A 61 -10.72 11.49 9.12
CA VAL A 61 -12.14 11.39 9.51
C VAL A 61 -12.93 12.61 9.05
N GLY A 62 -12.32 13.80 9.03
CA GLY A 62 -12.96 14.99 8.45
C GLY A 62 -13.10 14.95 6.93
N LYS A 63 -12.35 14.09 6.24
CA LYS A 63 -12.26 14.05 4.77
C LYS A 63 -13.07 12.90 4.13
N TYR A 64 -13.20 11.78 4.83
CA TYR A 64 -13.87 10.58 4.31
C TYR A 64 -14.87 10.06 5.35
N ASN A 65 -16.12 9.84 4.93
CA ASN A 65 -17.20 9.47 5.85
C ASN A 65 -16.97 8.08 6.48
N GLU A 66 -16.40 7.15 5.71
CA GLU A 66 -16.21 5.74 6.09
C GLU A 66 -14.85 5.48 6.76
N ALA A 67 -13.99 6.50 6.86
CA ALA A 67 -12.63 6.33 7.34
C ALA A 67 -12.58 5.83 8.78
N GLU A 68 -13.42 6.41 9.64
CA GLU A 68 -13.48 6.07 11.05
C GLU A 68 -13.92 4.61 11.24
N SER A 69 -15.02 4.20 10.59
CA SER A 69 -15.51 2.82 10.67
C SER A 69 -14.50 1.83 10.09
N ASN A 70 -13.83 2.16 8.99
CA ASN A 70 -12.78 1.32 8.40
C ASN A 70 -11.59 1.13 9.35
N VAL A 71 -11.13 2.20 10.00
CA VAL A 71 -10.03 2.13 10.99
C VAL A 71 -10.42 1.31 12.21
N MET A 72 -11.65 1.49 12.73
CA MET A 72 -12.14 0.71 13.87
C MET A 72 -12.19 -0.78 13.52
N GLU A 73 -12.72 -1.11 12.35
CA GLU A 73 -12.84 -2.50 11.91
C GLU A 73 -11.47 -3.14 11.66
N LEU A 74 -10.52 -2.43 11.04
CA LEU A 74 -9.15 -2.91 10.89
C LEU A 74 -8.49 -3.25 12.23
N LYS A 75 -8.65 -2.37 13.23
CA LYS A 75 -8.15 -2.61 14.59
C LYS A 75 -8.84 -3.81 15.23
N ARG A 76 -10.16 -3.97 15.04
CA ARG A 76 -10.93 -5.15 15.49
C ARG A 76 -10.41 -6.44 14.85
N MET A 77 -10.03 -6.37 13.57
CA MET A 77 -9.38 -7.46 12.84
C MET A 77 -7.89 -7.61 13.15
N ARG A 78 -7.37 -6.88 14.14
CA ARG A 78 -5.98 -6.94 14.64
C ARG A 78 -4.92 -6.43 13.66
N ALA A 79 -5.31 -5.65 12.65
CA ALA A 79 -4.35 -4.93 11.82
C ALA A 79 -3.67 -3.81 12.61
N THR A 80 -2.42 -3.53 12.24
CA THR A 80 -1.73 -2.35 12.75
C THR A 80 -2.08 -1.15 11.87
N VAL A 81 -2.68 -0.13 12.46
CA VAL A 81 -3.02 1.13 11.77
C VAL A 81 -2.08 2.24 12.22
N LEU A 82 -1.43 2.93 11.29
CA LEU A 82 -0.53 4.03 11.61
C LEU A 82 -0.79 5.28 10.74
N HIS A 83 -0.93 6.44 11.36
CA HIS A 83 -1.19 7.71 10.67
C HIS A 83 0.07 8.57 10.51
N GLY A 84 0.05 9.59 9.66
CA GLY A 84 1.19 10.52 9.50
C GLY A 84 2.41 9.92 8.80
N VAL A 85 2.21 8.95 7.89
CA VAL A 85 3.30 8.23 7.21
C VAL A 85 3.61 8.87 5.88
N ASP A 86 4.73 9.59 5.82
CA ASP A 86 5.30 10.04 4.56
C ASP A 86 6.04 8.88 3.87
N ALA A 87 5.54 8.47 2.70
CA ALA A 87 6.12 7.44 1.85
C ALA A 87 7.61 7.69 1.52
N LYS A 88 8.04 8.96 1.52
CA LYS A 88 9.44 9.37 1.25
C LYS A 88 10.33 9.32 2.50
N LYS A 89 9.78 9.05 3.67
CA LYS A 89 10.49 8.99 4.96
C LYS A 89 10.20 7.74 5.78
N MET A 90 9.34 6.85 5.29
CA MET A 90 8.83 5.71 6.06
C MET A 90 9.92 4.74 6.57
N LYS A 91 11.08 4.65 5.90
CA LYS A 91 12.15 3.73 6.30
C LYS A 91 12.74 4.01 7.68
N THR A 92 12.68 5.26 8.15
CA THR A 92 13.25 5.66 9.44
C THR A 92 12.22 5.63 10.56
N ARG A 93 10.94 5.36 10.26
CA ARG A 93 9.87 5.39 11.23
C ARG A 93 10.06 4.27 12.27
N PRO A 94 9.95 4.54 13.58
CA PRO A 94 10.31 3.56 14.62
C PRO A 94 9.67 2.19 14.47
N TYR A 95 8.38 2.13 14.12
CA TYR A 95 7.66 0.87 13.93
C TYR A 95 8.08 0.12 12.66
N LEU A 96 8.45 0.84 11.59
CA LEU A 96 8.74 0.25 10.28
C LEU A 96 10.21 -0.12 10.11
N LYS A 97 11.14 0.67 10.69
CA LYS A 97 12.59 0.53 10.45
C LYS A 97 13.15 -0.86 10.80
N THR A 98 12.53 -1.55 11.77
CA THR A 98 12.94 -2.87 12.25
C THR A 98 12.20 -4.03 11.57
N ARG A 99 11.26 -3.76 10.67
CA ARG A 99 10.44 -4.77 10.00
C ARG A 99 10.85 -4.97 8.55
N ARG A 100 10.52 -6.15 8.03
CA ARG A 100 10.58 -6.46 6.60
C ARG A 100 9.26 -7.07 6.17
N PHE A 101 8.85 -6.79 4.93
CA PHE A 101 7.55 -7.16 4.40
C PHE A 101 7.69 -7.99 3.12
N ASP A 102 6.84 -9.00 2.96
CA ASP A 102 6.66 -9.76 1.72
C ASP A 102 6.08 -8.89 0.61
N ARG A 103 5.19 -7.96 0.97
CA ARG A 103 4.48 -7.06 0.05
C ARG A 103 4.47 -5.65 0.60
N ILE A 104 4.86 -4.68 -0.23
CA ILE A 104 4.69 -3.25 0.05
C ILE A 104 3.82 -2.66 -1.06
N VAL A 105 2.64 -2.16 -0.71
CA VAL A 105 1.63 -1.70 -1.66
C VAL A 105 1.49 -0.18 -1.56
N PHE A 106 1.52 0.50 -2.71
CA PHE A 106 1.20 1.93 -2.82
C PHE A 106 0.23 2.15 -3.98
N ASN A 107 -1.06 2.27 -3.65
CA ASN A 107 -2.11 2.44 -4.64
C ASN A 107 -2.33 3.92 -4.95
N PHE A 108 -2.35 4.26 -6.24
CA PHE A 108 -2.64 5.58 -6.77
C PHE A 108 -1.82 6.71 -6.11
N PRO A 109 -0.48 6.60 -6.09
CA PRO A 109 0.36 7.61 -5.46
C PRO A 109 0.12 8.98 -6.06
N HIS A 110 -0.31 9.95 -5.26
CA HIS A 110 -0.62 11.29 -5.73
C HIS A 110 0.08 12.36 -4.86
N ALA A 111 0.73 13.34 -5.47
CA ALA A 111 1.48 14.40 -4.77
C ALA A 111 0.58 15.53 -4.22
N GLY A 112 -0.74 15.35 -4.23
CA GLY A 112 -1.74 16.38 -3.99
C GLY A 112 -2.00 17.24 -5.23
N PHE A 113 -3.10 18.01 -5.25
CA PHE A 113 -3.37 18.99 -6.31
C PHE A 113 -2.97 20.38 -5.82
N LYS A 114 -1.99 21.01 -6.46
CA LYS A 114 -1.64 22.43 -6.24
C LYS A 114 -2.13 23.28 -7.40
N ALA A 115 -3.45 23.38 -7.53
CA ALA A 115 -4.14 23.87 -8.72
C ALA A 115 -3.90 25.35 -9.08
N LYS A 116 -3.25 26.15 -8.23
CA LYS A 116 -3.08 27.60 -8.46
C LYS A 116 -1.68 28.04 -8.91
N GLU A 117 -0.67 27.19 -8.83
CA GLU A 117 0.74 27.64 -8.96
C GLU A 117 1.64 26.77 -9.86
N TYR A 118 1.16 25.62 -10.35
CA TYR A 118 2.02 24.64 -11.01
C TYR A 118 1.56 24.36 -12.44
N LYS A 119 2.51 24.38 -13.39
CA LYS A 119 2.25 23.88 -14.75
C LYS A 119 2.09 22.37 -14.69
N GLU A 120 1.40 21.80 -15.68
CA GLU A 120 1.18 20.34 -15.78
C GLU A 120 2.48 19.53 -15.68
N VAL A 121 3.56 20.03 -16.29
CA VAL A 121 4.90 19.43 -16.21
C VAL A 121 5.44 19.37 -14.78
N ASP A 122 5.19 20.39 -13.96
CA ASP A 122 5.64 20.43 -12.57
C ASP A 122 4.87 19.41 -11.73
N MET A 123 3.57 19.22 -12.00
CA MET A 123 2.76 18.18 -11.38
C MET A 123 3.31 16.79 -11.70
N VAL A 124 3.58 16.49 -12.97
CA VAL A 124 4.18 15.20 -13.39
C VAL A 124 5.51 14.95 -12.67
N ASN A 125 6.37 15.97 -12.53
CA ASN A 125 7.64 15.85 -11.81
C ASN A 125 7.43 15.56 -10.31
N LEU A 126 6.46 16.22 -9.67
CA LEU A 126 6.10 15.96 -8.28
C LEU A 126 5.60 14.53 -8.07
N HIS A 127 4.81 14.00 -9.00
CA HIS A 127 4.34 12.62 -8.97
C HIS A 127 5.49 11.62 -9.17
N LYS A 128 6.40 11.87 -10.11
CA LYS A 128 7.61 11.07 -10.32
C LYS A 128 8.52 11.07 -9.08
N ASP A 129 8.70 12.22 -8.44
CA ASP A 129 9.51 12.35 -7.23
C ASP A 129 8.88 11.65 -6.03
N LEU A 130 7.54 11.64 -5.92
CA LEU A 130 6.83 10.85 -4.93
C LEU A 130 7.12 9.35 -5.11
N VAL A 131 6.98 8.85 -6.33
CA VAL A 131 7.23 7.42 -6.64
C VAL A 131 8.70 7.05 -6.42
N LYS A 132 9.65 7.88 -6.87
CA LYS A 132 11.08 7.68 -6.63
C LYS A 132 11.40 7.65 -5.13
N GLY A 133 10.86 8.61 -4.37
CA GLY A 133 11.05 8.69 -2.92
C GLY A 133 10.45 7.48 -2.20
N PHE A 134 9.26 7.02 -2.60
CA PHE A 134 8.66 5.79 -2.11
C PHE A 134 9.54 4.57 -2.39
N LEU A 135 9.94 4.33 -3.65
CA LEU A 135 10.79 3.18 -4.02
C LEU A 135 12.11 3.19 -3.26
N GLY A 136 12.74 4.36 -3.11
CA GLY A 136 13.96 4.55 -2.34
C GLY A 136 13.81 4.23 -0.85
N ASN A 137 12.59 4.29 -0.28
CA ASN A 137 12.29 3.88 1.08
C ASN A 137 11.86 2.41 1.16
N ALA A 138 10.95 1.99 0.28
CA ALA A 138 10.37 0.65 0.25
C ALA A 138 11.43 -0.44 0.08
N ARG A 139 12.47 -0.20 -0.73
CA ARG A 139 13.59 -1.14 -0.89
C ARG A 139 14.32 -1.50 0.40
N HIS A 140 14.26 -0.65 1.43
CA HIS A 140 14.86 -0.93 2.73
C HIS A 140 13.92 -1.68 3.68
N LEU A 141 12.64 -1.79 3.32
CA LEU A 141 11.58 -2.41 4.11
C LEU A 141 11.07 -3.70 3.47
N VAL A 142 11.42 -3.98 2.22
CA VAL A 142 11.07 -5.25 1.56
C VAL A 142 12.06 -6.34 1.97
N GLN A 143 11.56 -7.55 2.21
CA GLN A 143 12.42 -8.71 2.49
C GLN A 143 13.05 -9.29 1.22
N PRO A 144 14.04 -10.19 1.32
CA PRO A 144 14.50 -10.96 0.16
C PRO A 144 13.32 -11.69 -0.53
N TYR A 145 13.24 -11.58 -1.86
CA TYR A 145 12.13 -12.12 -2.67
C TYR A 145 10.74 -11.49 -2.40
N GLY A 146 10.67 -10.41 -1.62
CA GLY A 146 9.45 -9.61 -1.48
C GLY A 146 9.21 -8.72 -2.70
N GLU A 147 7.98 -8.23 -2.83
CA GLU A 147 7.54 -7.45 -3.98
C GLU A 147 7.04 -6.06 -3.54
N ILE A 148 7.30 -5.06 -4.38
CA ILE A 148 6.79 -3.70 -4.22
C ILE A 148 5.75 -3.47 -5.33
N HIS A 149 4.51 -3.22 -4.94
CA HIS A 149 3.39 -3.04 -5.85
C HIS A 149 2.99 -1.58 -5.88
N ILE A 150 3.01 -0.99 -7.08
CA ILE A 150 2.48 0.35 -7.33
C ILE A 150 1.35 0.20 -8.34
N SER A 151 0.15 0.61 -7.95
CA SER A 151 -0.99 0.66 -8.86
C SER A 151 -1.20 2.10 -9.29
N HIS A 152 -1.37 2.34 -10.57
CA HIS A 152 -1.68 3.66 -11.09
C HIS A 152 -3.03 3.64 -11.80
N LYS A 153 -3.74 4.77 -11.82
CA LYS A 153 -4.98 4.88 -12.58
C LYS A 153 -4.60 5.04 -14.04
N MET A 154 -5.29 4.35 -14.94
CA MET A 154 -5.10 4.52 -16.40
C MET A 154 -6.03 5.66 -16.88
N GLY A 155 -5.55 6.51 -17.79
CA GLY A 155 -6.28 7.65 -18.36
C GLY A 155 -5.70 9.03 -17.98
N HIS A 156 -5.89 10.06 -18.81
CA HIS A 156 -5.36 11.41 -18.55
C HIS A 156 -5.72 11.98 -17.15
N PRO A 157 -4.80 12.67 -16.42
CA PRO A 157 -3.41 13.02 -16.77
C PRO A 157 -2.37 11.94 -16.41
N TYR A 158 -2.82 10.76 -15.99
CA TYR A 158 -1.98 9.70 -15.43
C TYR A 158 -1.08 9.02 -16.48
N ASP A 159 -1.48 9.08 -17.75
CA ASP A 159 -0.73 8.55 -18.90
C ASP A 159 0.57 9.34 -19.16
N ALA A 160 0.63 10.61 -18.73
CA ALA A 160 1.81 11.47 -18.91
C ALA A 160 2.97 11.14 -17.96
N TRP A 161 2.79 10.20 -17.02
CA TRP A 161 3.81 9.88 -16.02
C TRP A 161 4.91 8.95 -16.54
N ASP A 162 4.75 8.36 -17.73
CA ASP A 162 5.74 7.51 -18.42
C ASP A 162 6.42 6.46 -17.51
N LEU A 163 5.62 5.83 -16.65
CA LEU A 163 6.07 4.74 -15.80
C LEU A 163 6.07 3.45 -16.63
N LYS A 164 7.23 3.05 -17.16
CA LYS A 164 7.37 1.74 -17.83
C LYS A 164 7.20 0.60 -16.81
N GLY A 165 6.03 -0.04 -16.81
CA GLY A 165 5.83 -1.37 -16.22
C GLY A 165 6.15 -2.49 -17.21
N PRO A 166 6.30 -3.75 -16.77
CA PRO A 166 6.63 -4.91 -17.62
C PRO A 166 5.52 -5.34 -18.61
N TRP A 167 4.47 -4.53 -18.80
CA TRP A 167 3.29 -4.88 -19.59
C TRP A 167 3.21 -4.18 -20.95
N SER A 168 4.35 -3.70 -21.47
CA SER A 168 4.40 -3.14 -22.83
C SER A 168 4.53 -4.25 -23.89
N LEU A 169 3.51 -5.09 -24.02
CA LEU A 169 3.24 -5.82 -25.25
C LEU A 169 1.77 -5.66 -25.63
N PRO A 170 1.46 -5.23 -26.86
CA PRO A 170 0.09 -5.20 -27.34
C PRO A 170 -0.42 -6.63 -27.50
N LEU A 171 -1.62 -6.87 -26.99
CA LEU A 171 -2.37 -8.09 -27.27
C LEU A 171 -2.72 -8.10 -28.77
N LEU A 172 -2.15 -9.05 -29.51
CA LEU A 172 -2.80 -9.75 -30.61
C LEU A 172 -2.92 -11.22 -30.18
#